data_AF-A0A0G4GMW5-F1
#
_entry.id   AF-A0A0G4GMW5-F1
#
_cell.length_a   1.000
_cell.length_b   1.000
_cell.length_c   1.000
_cell.angle_alpha   90.00
_cell.angle_beta   90.00
_cell.angle_gamma   90.00
#
_symmetry.space_group_name_H-M   'P 1'
#
loop_
_entity.id
_entity.type
_entity.pdbx_description
1 polymer ?
#
loop_
_entity_poly.entity_id
_entity_poly.type
_entity_poly.pdbx_seq_one_letter_code
_entity_poly.pdbx_strand_id
1 'polypeptide(L)'
;MQRHFAKKLKPTKHLLDRLPQLEDPQSAYQLLRLCATPKFHYHIHTSAPFAPPLHEAADKHTGALIQAACTLFSLGDIRSKTIRQLKLPLFEGGFALTDMARIAPAAYFGVAGLEALQWVQDLQAAYDHLVAVYPPPPQSDPLPDIRSLMLRLAGGLQSKLTHRIHQKESASLQATLDAMRFDGHRGWATPDGSRLQSCKGSGASAWLQAIPSCKETTLSPETFVFNAQWSLGLVKTPTTCGACHQPCDPHGDHMPKCLNGAYLTDRHNAVKATVYRICKEAHCPSVKQEQPLRDYLCPFPQTTDDKKRMDLVITQIDGSKLMVDVAGTHPTHADHPGEAKNLTNQRPGTALRLREAEKRSKYAVACARGGFTFLPLVFESYGRWSPTMEKFLHKLGKAVKEAHFKDDRDFSTGRIVARWWILLSCAVRREAAATVLGKSEVGPDVRPFPTDEI
;
A
#
# COMPACT_ATOMS: atom_id res chain seq x y z
N MET A 1 -23.19 -10.15 30.02
CA MET A 1 -22.26 -9.89 28.89
C MET A 1 -22.81 -8.86 27.88
N GLN A 2 -24.03 -9.03 27.33
CA GLN A 2 -24.60 -8.07 26.35
C GLN A 2 -24.66 -6.60 26.84
N ARG A 3 -25.13 -6.35 28.07
CA ARG A 3 -25.15 -4.99 28.68
C ARG A 3 -23.76 -4.35 28.76
N HIS A 4 -22.71 -5.15 28.98
CA HIS A 4 -21.32 -4.67 29.02
C HIS A 4 -20.88 -4.16 27.64
N PHE A 5 -21.08 -4.96 26.58
CA PHE A 5 -20.68 -4.55 25.23
C PHE A 5 -21.50 -3.36 24.71
N ALA A 6 -22.80 -3.29 25.02
CA ALA A 6 -23.62 -2.11 24.69
C ALA A 6 -23.04 -0.82 25.30
N LYS A 7 -22.60 -0.87 26.57
CA LYS A 7 -21.94 0.26 27.24
C LYS A 7 -20.60 0.62 26.58
N LYS A 8 -19.83 -0.37 26.12
CA LYS A 8 -18.51 -0.17 25.49
C LYS A 8 -18.58 0.33 24.05
N LEU A 9 -19.65 0.01 23.31
CA LEU A 9 -19.84 0.51 21.94
C LEU A 9 -20.30 1.98 21.91
N LYS A 10 -20.95 2.48 22.96
CA LYS A 10 -21.51 3.85 22.99
C LYS A 10 -20.45 4.95 22.72
N PRO A 11 -19.27 4.98 23.37
CA PRO A 11 -18.25 5.99 23.07
C PRO A 11 -17.65 5.86 21.67
N THR A 12 -17.53 4.62 21.15
CA THR A 12 -17.05 4.40 19.77
C THR A 12 -18.07 4.93 18.77
N LYS A 13 -19.36 4.62 18.96
CA LYS A 13 -20.43 5.14 18.11
C LYS A 13 -20.43 6.67 18.11
N HIS A 14 -20.32 7.31 19.28
CA HIS A 14 -20.24 8.77 19.36
C HIS A 14 -19.05 9.35 18.58
N LEU A 15 -17.87 8.71 18.64
CA LEU A 15 -16.73 9.11 17.82
C LEU A 15 -17.07 8.99 16.32
N LEU A 16 -17.59 7.83 15.91
CA LEU A 16 -17.88 7.52 14.51
C LEU A 16 -18.93 8.44 13.89
N ASP A 17 -19.96 8.81 14.65
CA ASP A 17 -21.02 9.72 14.21
C ASP A 17 -20.49 11.16 13.97
N ARG A 18 -19.33 11.52 14.54
CA ARG A 18 -18.71 12.85 14.40
C ARG A 18 -17.58 12.91 13.39
N LEU A 19 -16.94 11.77 13.05
CA LEU A 19 -15.83 11.77 12.08
C LEU A 19 -16.22 12.37 10.71
N PRO A 20 -17.41 12.11 10.14
CA PRO A 20 -17.80 12.71 8.88
C PRO A 20 -18.08 14.22 8.94
N GLN A 21 -18.10 14.81 10.14
CA GLN A 21 -18.30 16.26 10.34
C GLN A 21 -16.98 17.03 10.26
N LEU A 22 -15.84 16.33 10.19
CA LEU A 22 -14.54 16.97 10.02
C LEU A 22 -14.38 17.43 8.58
N GLU A 23 -13.84 18.64 8.40
CA GLU A 23 -13.60 19.24 7.08
C GLU A 23 -12.59 18.45 6.25
N ASP A 24 -11.57 17.90 6.90
CA ASP A 24 -10.52 17.11 6.23
C ASP A 24 -10.80 15.60 6.31
N PRO A 25 -11.19 14.94 5.19
CA PRO A 25 -11.47 13.53 5.18
C PRO A 25 -10.23 12.66 5.37
N GLN A 26 -9.03 13.18 5.06
CA GLN A 26 -7.78 12.46 5.29
C GLN A 26 -7.54 12.28 6.79
N SER A 27 -7.64 13.35 7.59
CA SER A 27 -7.54 13.31 9.05
C SER A 27 -8.65 12.45 9.67
N ALA A 28 -9.89 12.61 9.21
CA ALA A 28 -11.01 11.80 9.68
C ALA A 28 -10.77 10.30 9.45
N TYR A 29 -10.19 9.93 8.30
CA TYR A 29 -9.82 8.55 8.02
C TYR A 29 -8.68 8.04 8.91
N GLN A 30 -7.69 8.87 9.24
CA GLN A 30 -6.65 8.47 10.21
C GLN A 30 -7.27 8.17 11.58
N LEU A 31 -8.20 9.02 12.06
CA LEU A 31 -8.92 8.76 13.31
C LEU A 31 -9.79 7.51 13.23
N LEU A 32 -10.45 7.27 12.09
CA LEU A 32 -11.21 6.05 11.87
C LEU A 32 -10.32 4.80 11.98
N ARG A 33 -9.19 4.79 11.27
CA ARG A 33 -8.29 3.64 11.16
C ARG A 33 -7.43 3.41 12.40
N LEU A 34 -6.82 4.46 12.94
CA LEU A 34 -5.84 4.39 14.02
C LEU A 34 -6.48 4.48 15.41
N CYS A 35 -7.64 5.12 15.53
CA CYS A 35 -8.31 5.30 16.82
C CYS A 35 -9.58 4.45 16.92
N ALA A 36 -10.51 4.55 15.98
CA ALA A 36 -11.81 3.91 16.13
C ALA A 36 -11.77 2.39 15.88
N THR A 37 -11.06 1.93 14.85
CA THR A 37 -10.91 0.50 14.54
C THR A 37 -10.36 -0.31 15.75
N PRO A 38 -9.20 0.03 16.35
CA PRO A 38 -8.63 -0.78 17.43
C PRO A 38 -9.38 -0.71 18.76
N LYS A 39 -10.40 0.17 18.93
CA LYS A 39 -11.15 0.29 20.21
C LYS A 39 -11.78 -1.02 20.68
N PHE A 40 -12.06 -1.96 19.78
CA PHE A 40 -12.65 -3.25 20.13
C PHE A 40 -11.62 -4.38 20.32
N HIS A 41 -10.32 -4.11 20.08
CA HIS A 41 -9.26 -5.13 20.20
C HIS A 41 -9.22 -5.78 21.58
N TYR A 42 -9.21 -4.99 22.65
CA TYR A 42 -9.19 -5.53 24.02
C TYR A 42 -10.28 -6.59 24.26
N HIS A 43 -11.48 -6.38 23.72
CA HIS A 43 -12.60 -7.28 23.92
C HIS A 43 -12.46 -8.59 23.16
N ILE A 44 -11.98 -8.55 21.91
CA ILE A 44 -11.72 -9.78 21.14
C ILE A 44 -10.52 -10.57 21.65
N HIS A 45 -9.65 -9.93 22.42
CA HIS A 45 -8.50 -10.54 23.07
C HIS A 45 -8.86 -11.25 24.40
N THR A 46 -9.84 -10.74 25.13
CA THR A 46 -10.15 -11.17 26.52
C THR A 46 -11.46 -11.92 26.66
N SER A 47 -12.23 -12.07 25.58
CA SER A 47 -13.53 -12.75 25.59
C SER A 47 -13.51 -13.95 24.67
N ALA A 48 -14.21 -15.03 25.06
CA ALA A 48 -14.33 -16.23 24.24
C ALA A 48 -14.84 -15.88 22.82
N PRO A 49 -14.11 -16.26 21.75
CA PRO A 49 -14.29 -15.70 20.41
C PRO A 49 -15.62 -16.10 19.75
N PHE A 50 -16.24 -17.19 20.20
CA PHE A 50 -17.51 -17.71 19.67
C PHE A 50 -18.71 -17.38 20.56
N ALA A 51 -18.52 -16.59 21.62
CA ALA A 51 -19.63 -16.17 22.47
C ALA A 51 -20.57 -15.25 21.66
N PRO A 52 -21.88 -15.55 21.54
CA PRO A 52 -22.82 -14.74 20.75
C PRO A 52 -22.80 -13.24 21.09
N PRO A 53 -22.74 -12.83 22.38
CA PRO A 53 -22.66 -11.40 22.72
C PRO A 53 -21.42 -10.68 22.21
N LEU A 54 -20.27 -11.36 22.13
CA LEU A 54 -19.04 -10.79 21.59
C LEU A 54 -19.14 -10.65 20.07
N HIS A 55 -19.61 -11.69 19.40
CA HIS A 55 -19.77 -11.71 17.95
C HIS A 55 -20.72 -10.60 17.48
N GLU A 56 -21.91 -10.51 18.09
CA GLU A 56 -22.89 -9.46 17.78
C GLU A 56 -22.33 -8.05 18.02
N ALA A 57 -21.57 -7.86 19.09
CA ALA A 57 -20.94 -6.58 19.39
C ALA A 57 -19.82 -6.21 18.40
N ALA A 58 -19.01 -7.20 18.00
CA ALA A 58 -17.95 -7.04 17.02
C ALA A 58 -18.50 -6.71 15.62
N ASP A 59 -19.62 -7.33 15.25
CA ASP A 59 -20.36 -7.01 14.02
C ASP A 59 -20.94 -5.60 14.05
N LYS A 60 -21.58 -5.20 15.15
CA LYS A 60 -22.09 -3.83 15.33
C LYS A 60 -20.97 -2.79 15.26
N HIS A 61 -19.81 -3.08 15.87
CA HIS A 61 -18.63 -2.22 15.78
C HIS A 61 -18.15 -2.07 14.34
N THR A 62 -17.94 -3.20 13.65
CA THR A 62 -17.48 -3.23 12.26
C THR A 62 -18.48 -2.54 11.33
N GLY A 63 -19.78 -2.79 11.50
CA GLY A 63 -20.84 -2.13 10.74
C GLY A 63 -20.82 -0.61 10.90
N ALA A 64 -20.58 -0.11 12.12
CA ALA A 64 -20.46 1.32 12.37
C ALA A 64 -19.20 1.94 11.71
N LEU A 65 -18.07 1.21 11.69
CA LEU A 65 -16.86 1.66 10.98
C LEU A 65 -17.12 1.80 9.47
N ILE A 66 -17.80 0.79 8.88
CA ILE A 66 -18.14 0.79 7.45
C ILE A 66 -19.11 1.93 7.15
N GLN A 67 -20.14 2.14 7.98
CA GLN A 67 -21.07 3.25 7.79
C GLN A 67 -20.35 4.61 7.81
N ALA A 68 -19.46 4.84 8.78
CA ALA A 68 -18.67 6.06 8.87
C ALA A 68 -17.79 6.26 7.62
N ALA A 69 -17.13 5.19 7.14
CA ALA A 69 -16.33 5.24 5.92
C ALA A 69 -17.17 5.55 4.67
N CYS A 70 -18.38 5.01 4.58
CA CYS A 70 -19.29 5.27 3.47
C CYS A 70 -19.73 6.73 3.43
N THR A 71 -20.06 7.33 4.58
CA THR A 71 -20.33 8.77 4.65
C THR A 71 -19.08 9.58 4.31
N LEU A 72 -17.93 9.21 4.88
CA LEU A 72 -16.67 9.93 4.70
C LEU A 72 -16.18 9.96 3.25
N PHE A 73 -16.32 8.85 2.53
CA PHE A 73 -15.89 8.75 1.12
C PHE A 73 -17.04 9.00 0.14
N SER A 74 -18.19 9.47 0.63
CA SER A 74 -19.39 9.71 -0.18
C SER A 74 -19.77 8.49 -1.05
N LEU A 75 -19.68 7.29 -0.47
CA LEU A 75 -20.08 6.06 -1.14
C LEU A 75 -21.60 6.01 -1.12
N GLY A 76 -22.24 6.00 -2.30
CA GLY A 76 -23.69 5.77 -2.43
C GLY A 76 -24.08 4.34 -2.02
N ASP A 77 -25.13 3.77 -2.62
CA ASP A 77 -25.59 2.40 -2.29
C ASP A 77 -24.44 1.39 -2.30
N ILE A 78 -24.16 0.85 -1.11
CA ILE A 78 -22.92 0.13 -0.86
C ILE A 78 -23.07 -1.31 -1.34
N ARG A 79 -22.31 -1.67 -2.37
CA ARG A 79 -22.26 -3.05 -2.88
C ARG A 79 -21.43 -3.95 -1.97
N SER A 80 -21.73 -5.24 -1.96
CA SER A 80 -21.00 -6.26 -1.17
C SER A 80 -19.49 -6.24 -1.44
N LYS A 81 -19.06 -6.04 -2.70
CA LYS A 81 -17.63 -5.95 -3.06
C LYS A 81 -16.91 -4.80 -2.35
N THR A 82 -17.58 -3.66 -2.21
CA THR A 82 -17.04 -2.44 -1.61
C THR A 82 -16.78 -2.64 -0.13
N ILE A 83 -17.78 -3.18 0.60
CA ILE A 83 -17.67 -3.48 2.03
C ILE A 83 -16.53 -4.47 2.26
N ARG A 84 -16.45 -5.51 1.42
CA ARG A 84 -15.39 -6.52 1.52
C ARG A 84 -14.00 -5.89 1.34
N GLN A 85 -13.81 -5.00 0.37
CA GLN A 85 -12.53 -4.34 0.17
C GLN A 85 -12.18 -3.35 1.30
N LEU A 86 -13.14 -2.57 1.81
CA LEU A 86 -12.93 -1.67 2.95
C LEU A 86 -12.35 -2.40 4.17
N LYS A 87 -12.83 -3.64 4.41
CA LYS A 87 -12.39 -4.51 5.51
C LYS A 87 -10.99 -5.11 5.33
N LEU A 88 -10.45 -5.15 4.11
CA LEU A 88 -9.11 -5.70 3.85
C LEU A 88 -8.02 -4.78 4.42
N PRO A 89 -6.87 -5.32 4.84
CA PRO A 89 -5.73 -4.50 5.24
C PRO A 89 -5.13 -3.75 4.03
N LEU A 90 -4.32 -2.72 4.31
CA LEU A 90 -3.74 -1.85 3.27
C LEU A 90 -2.88 -2.62 2.26
N PHE A 91 -2.11 -3.62 2.72
CA PHE A 91 -1.26 -4.45 1.86
C PHE A 91 -2.05 -5.45 0.99
N GLU A 92 -3.33 -5.67 1.30
CA GLU A 92 -4.28 -6.41 0.46
C GLU A 92 -5.18 -5.46 -0.36
N GLY A 93 -4.81 -4.18 -0.47
CA GLY A 93 -5.51 -3.17 -1.27
C GLY A 93 -6.80 -2.65 -0.63
N GLY A 94 -6.99 -2.86 0.68
CA GLY A 94 -8.12 -2.34 1.42
C GLY A 94 -7.86 -1.08 2.23
N PHE A 95 -8.75 -0.77 3.16
CA PHE A 95 -8.75 0.43 4.01
C PHE A 95 -8.52 0.13 5.49
N ALA A 96 -8.13 -1.11 5.82
CA ALA A 96 -7.84 -1.59 7.17
C ALA A 96 -8.98 -1.38 8.18
N LEU A 97 -10.24 -1.35 7.72
CA LEU A 97 -11.44 -1.33 8.57
C LEU A 97 -11.79 -2.76 8.99
N THR A 98 -10.83 -3.39 9.66
CA THR A 98 -10.80 -4.83 9.92
C THR A 98 -12.06 -5.33 10.60
N ASP A 99 -12.56 -6.46 10.10
CA ASP A 99 -13.70 -7.16 10.67
C ASP A 99 -13.33 -7.82 12.01
N MET A 100 -13.77 -7.21 13.10
CA MET A 100 -13.42 -7.62 14.46
C MET A 100 -13.93 -9.02 14.79
N ALA A 101 -15.13 -9.38 14.33
CA ALA A 101 -15.71 -10.68 14.58
C ALA A 101 -14.88 -11.78 13.91
N ARG A 102 -14.36 -11.48 12.71
CA ARG A 102 -13.55 -12.41 11.93
C ARG A 102 -12.16 -12.66 12.52
N ILE A 103 -11.51 -11.63 13.05
CA ILE A 103 -10.16 -11.78 13.64
C ILE A 103 -10.19 -12.18 15.12
N ALA A 104 -11.36 -12.21 15.76
CA ALA A 104 -11.49 -12.51 17.18
C ALA A 104 -10.86 -13.84 17.61
N PRO A 105 -11.01 -14.97 16.88
CA PRO A 105 -10.31 -16.20 17.23
C PRO A 105 -8.79 -16.03 17.25
N ALA A 106 -8.22 -15.39 16.22
CA ALA A 106 -6.77 -15.16 16.14
C ALA A 106 -6.26 -14.24 17.25
N ALA A 107 -7.03 -13.20 17.61
CA ALA A 107 -6.72 -12.29 18.70
C ALA A 107 -6.79 -12.98 20.08
N TYR A 108 -7.84 -13.77 20.32
CA TYR A 108 -8.01 -14.55 21.55
C TYR A 108 -6.86 -15.56 21.74
N PHE A 109 -6.51 -16.32 20.71
CA PHE A 109 -5.36 -17.23 20.74
C PHE A 109 -4.04 -16.52 21.01
N GLY A 110 -3.89 -15.26 20.56
CA GLY A 110 -2.71 -14.44 20.85
C GLY A 110 -2.47 -14.21 22.35
N VAL A 111 -3.53 -13.92 23.11
CA VAL A 111 -3.42 -13.68 24.57
C VAL A 111 -3.32 -14.96 25.36
N ALA A 112 -4.17 -15.95 25.05
CA ALA A 112 -4.13 -17.26 25.70
C ALA A 112 -2.74 -17.88 25.61
N GLY A 113 -2.04 -17.65 24.49
CA GLY A 113 -0.66 -18.05 24.34
C GLY A 113 0.34 -17.31 25.24
N LEU A 114 0.21 -16.00 25.39
CA LEU A 114 1.10 -15.21 26.26
C LEU A 114 0.90 -15.53 27.75
N GLU A 115 -0.35 -15.70 28.19
CA GLU A 115 -0.65 -16.07 29.58
C GLU A 115 -0.23 -17.50 29.91
N ALA A 116 -0.41 -18.44 28.97
CA ALA A 116 0.10 -19.79 29.11
C ALA A 116 1.63 -19.83 29.16
N LEU A 117 2.35 -18.87 28.56
CA LEU A 117 3.82 -18.88 28.51
C LEU A 117 4.46 -18.87 29.91
N GLN A 118 3.94 -18.07 30.84
CA GLN A 118 4.47 -18.02 32.21
C GLN A 118 4.27 -19.36 32.91
N TRP A 119 3.05 -19.92 32.81
CA TRP A 119 2.73 -21.23 33.36
C TRP A 119 3.57 -22.35 32.75
N VAL A 120 3.80 -22.31 31.43
CA VAL A 120 4.65 -23.27 30.71
C VAL A 120 6.11 -23.15 31.14
N GLN A 121 6.62 -21.93 31.35
CA GLN A 121 7.97 -21.71 31.86
C GLN A 121 8.14 -22.25 33.28
N ASP A 122 7.18 -21.98 34.17
CA ASP A 122 7.20 -22.45 35.55
C ASP A 122 7.08 -23.98 35.62
N LEU A 123 6.20 -24.58 34.82
CA LEU A 123 6.06 -26.03 34.69
C LEU A 123 7.32 -26.69 34.11
N GLN A 124 7.94 -26.07 33.10
CA GLN A 124 9.20 -26.55 32.55
C GLN A 124 10.32 -26.51 33.61
N ALA A 125 10.42 -25.42 34.37
CA ALA A 125 11.42 -25.30 35.45
C ALA A 125 11.19 -26.36 36.54
N ALA A 126 9.94 -26.60 36.93
CA ALA A 126 9.59 -27.65 37.89
C ALA A 126 9.90 -29.06 37.36
N TYR A 127 9.64 -29.31 36.08
CA TYR A 127 9.96 -30.58 35.42
C TYR A 127 11.47 -30.81 35.30
N ASP A 128 12.23 -29.81 34.86
CA ASP A 128 13.69 -29.88 34.78
C ASP A 128 14.30 -30.15 36.17
N HIS A 129 13.74 -29.52 37.21
CA HIS A 129 14.12 -29.80 38.60
C HIS A 129 13.80 -31.24 39.02
N LEU A 130 12.60 -31.75 38.72
CA LEU A 130 12.21 -33.12 39.03
C LEU A 130 13.10 -34.15 38.34
N VAL A 131 13.44 -33.95 37.06
CA VAL A 131 14.34 -34.83 36.30
C VAL A 131 15.76 -34.78 36.87
N ALA A 132 16.23 -33.61 37.32
CA ALA A 132 17.54 -33.46 37.93
C ALA A 132 17.64 -34.15 39.31
N VAL A 133 16.57 -34.08 40.13
CA VAL A 133 16.53 -34.69 41.46
C VAL A 133 16.21 -36.18 41.41
N TYR A 134 15.36 -36.60 40.46
CA TYR A 134 14.92 -37.98 40.26
C TYR A 134 15.19 -38.41 38.81
N PRO A 135 16.46 -38.69 38.46
CA PRO A 135 16.79 -39.11 37.11
C PRO A 135 16.12 -40.45 36.78
N PRO A 136 15.59 -40.63 35.55
CA PRO A 136 14.93 -41.87 35.17
C PRO A 136 15.91 -43.05 35.22
N PRO A 137 15.48 -44.23 35.71
CA PRO A 137 16.31 -45.42 35.69
C PRO A 137 16.61 -45.84 34.24
N PRO A 138 17.72 -46.59 33.98
CA PRO A 138 18.20 -46.87 32.62
C PRO A 138 17.23 -47.62 31.69
N GLN A 139 16.11 -48.12 32.22
CA GLN A 139 15.14 -49.00 31.53
C GLN A 139 13.71 -48.45 31.54
N SER A 140 13.46 -47.22 32.00
CA SER A 140 12.12 -46.61 31.93
C SER A 140 11.89 -45.91 30.60
N ASP A 141 10.64 -45.90 30.12
CA ASP A 141 10.21 -45.05 29.02
C ASP A 141 10.56 -43.58 29.32
N PRO A 142 11.14 -42.84 28.35
CA PRO A 142 11.45 -41.43 28.56
C PRO A 142 10.17 -40.67 28.85
N LEU A 143 10.20 -39.84 29.90
CA LEU A 143 9.12 -38.90 30.17
C LEU A 143 8.90 -38.02 28.93
N PRO A 144 7.65 -37.80 28.50
CA PRO A 144 7.36 -36.99 27.32
C PRO A 144 7.82 -35.55 27.53
N ASP A 145 8.45 -34.96 26.51
CA ASP A 145 8.89 -33.56 26.54
C ASP A 145 7.69 -32.65 26.80
N ILE A 146 7.67 -31.93 27.93
CA ILE A 146 6.59 -30.98 28.26
C ILE A 146 6.40 -29.94 27.14
N ARG A 147 7.46 -29.57 26.40
CA ARG A 147 7.31 -28.68 25.22
C ARG A 147 6.45 -29.28 24.12
N SER A 148 6.40 -30.61 24.02
CA SER A 148 5.55 -31.34 23.07
C SER A 148 4.09 -31.37 23.53
N LEU A 149 3.83 -31.36 24.84
CA LEU A 149 2.48 -31.32 25.42
C LEU A 149 1.86 -29.91 25.44
N MET A 150 2.66 -28.86 25.60
CA MET A 150 2.16 -27.52 25.95
C MET A 150 2.31 -26.43 24.87
N LEU A 151 2.40 -26.81 23.59
CA LEU A 151 2.45 -25.91 22.43
C LEU A 151 3.69 -25.00 22.42
N ARG A 152 4.55 -25.18 21.41
CA ARG A 152 5.53 -24.14 21.05
C ARG A 152 4.76 -22.87 20.69
N LEU A 153 4.78 -21.90 21.60
CA LEU A 153 4.25 -20.57 21.34
C LEU A 153 5.08 -19.91 20.26
N ALA A 154 4.58 -19.95 19.03
CA ALA A 154 5.19 -19.24 17.93
C ALA A 154 5.01 -17.73 18.18
N GLY A 155 6.10 -17.02 18.48
CA GLY A 155 6.09 -15.56 18.45
C GLY A 155 5.40 -15.05 17.18
N GLY A 156 4.50 -14.08 17.35
CA GLY A 156 3.69 -13.52 16.26
C GLY A 156 2.60 -14.45 15.71
N LEU A 157 2.16 -15.47 16.45
CA LEU A 157 1.10 -16.40 16.00
C LEU A 157 -0.21 -15.66 15.65
N GLN A 158 -0.66 -14.73 16.50
CA GLN A 158 -1.81 -13.87 16.17
C GLN A 158 -1.62 -13.18 14.83
N SER A 159 -0.49 -12.51 14.63
CA SER A 159 -0.19 -11.80 13.37
C SER A 159 -0.22 -12.75 12.17
N LYS A 160 0.34 -13.97 12.31
CA LYS A 160 0.33 -14.99 11.25
C LYS A 160 -1.09 -15.49 10.95
N LEU A 161 -1.91 -15.74 11.97
CA LEU A 161 -3.29 -16.19 11.81
C LEU A 161 -4.18 -15.10 11.21
N THR A 162 -4.09 -13.87 11.72
CA THR A 162 -4.77 -12.70 11.17
C THR A 162 -4.37 -12.47 9.71
N HIS A 163 -3.09 -12.60 9.38
CA HIS A 163 -2.61 -12.52 8.00
C HIS A 163 -3.23 -13.60 7.10
N ARG A 164 -3.31 -14.85 7.55
CA ARG A 164 -3.96 -15.94 6.79
C ARG A 164 -5.45 -15.67 6.55
N ILE A 165 -6.15 -15.15 7.56
CA ILE A 165 -7.56 -14.74 7.44
C ILE A 165 -7.69 -13.66 6.35
N HIS A 166 -6.87 -12.62 6.41
CA HIS A 166 -6.88 -11.55 5.41
C HIS A 166 -6.56 -12.04 4.00
N GLN A 167 -5.56 -12.91 3.84
CA GLN A 167 -5.23 -13.52 2.54
C GLN A 167 -6.39 -14.31 1.96
N LYS A 168 -7.10 -15.10 2.79
CA LYS A 168 -8.27 -15.86 2.36
C LYS A 168 -9.40 -14.94 1.89
N GLU A 169 -9.69 -13.87 2.62
CA GLU A 169 -10.72 -12.89 2.23
C GLU A 169 -10.34 -12.13 0.95
N SER A 170 -9.08 -11.73 0.86
CA SER A 170 -8.52 -11.04 -0.31
C SER A 170 -8.60 -11.93 -1.55
N ALA A 171 -8.23 -13.21 -1.44
CA ALA A 171 -8.33 -14.19 -2.53
C ALA A 171 -9.79 -14.46 -2.93
N SER A 172 -10.70 -14.57 -1.96
CA SER A 172 -12.13 -14.75 -2.23
C SER A 172 -12.74 -13.52 -2.92
N LEU A 173 -12.38 -12.31 -2.50
CA LEU A 173 -12.83 -11.09 -3.16
C LEU A 173 -12.26 -11.01 -4.56
N GLN A 174 -10.97 -11.29 -4.74
CA GLN A 174 -10.31 -11.33 -6.03
C GLN A 174 -11.04 -12.28 -6.99
N ALA A 175 -11.32 -13.51 -6.58
CA ALA A 175 -12.07 -14.47 -7.40
C ALA A 175 -13.48 -13.96 -7.77
N THR A 176 -14.15 -13.25 -6.86
CA THR A 176 -15.45 -12.63 -7.15
C THR A 176 -15.32 -11.56 -8.22
N LEU A 177 -14.30 -10.68 -8.13
CA LEU A 177 -14.06 -9.62 -9.10
C LEU A 177 -13.63 -10.17 -10.47
N ASP A 178 -12.75 -11.17 -10.47
CA ASP A 178 -12.26 -11.83 -11.69
C ASP A 178 -13.39 -12.59 -12.41
N ALA A 179 -14.46 -12.97 -11.70
CA ALA A 179 -15.66 -13.59 -12.28
C ALA A 179 -16.69 -12.56 -12.80
N MET A 180 -16.61 -11.29 -12.40
CA MET A 180 -17.55 -10.26 -12.88
C MET A 180 -17.41 -10.05 -14.39
N ARG A 181 -18.55 -9.89 -15.06
CA ARG A 181 -18.65 -9.60 -16.49
C ARG A 181 -19.44 -8.32 -16.73
N PHE A 182 -19.18 -7.67 -17.85
CA PHE A 182 -19.99 -6.56 -18.32
C PHE A 182 -21.35 -7.05 -18.83
N ASP A 183 -22.42 -6.36 -18.45
CA ASP A 183 -23.73 -6.53 -19.08
C ASP A 183 -23.67 -5.97 -20.51
N GLY A 184 -24.15 -6.72 -21.50
CA GLY A 184 -24.24 -6.28 -22.90
C GLY A 184 -22.95 -6.32 -23.74
N HIS A 185 -21.76 -6.32 -23.15
CA HIS A 185 -20.48 -6.38 -23.87
C HIS A 185 -19.94 -7.81 -23.99
N ARG A 186 -20.61 -8.67 -24.78
CA ARG A 186 -20.21 -10.06 -25.11
C ARG A 186 -19.79 -10.95 -23.92
N GLY A 187 -20.14 -10.57 -22.68
CA GLY A 187 -19.69 -11.26 -21.46
C GLY A 187 -18.18 -11.15 -21.20
N TRP A 188 -17.54 -10.02 -21.53
CA TRP A 188 -16.12 -9.77 -21.21
C TRP A 188 -15.88 -9.55 -19.71
N ALA A 189 -14.69 -9.94 -19.24
CA ALA A 189 -14.28 -9.75 -17.85
C ALA A 189 -14.15 -8.27 -17.49
N THR A 190 -14.56 -7.89 -16.27
CA THR A 190 -14.34 -6.53 -15.79
C THR A 190 -12.88 -6.29 -15.39
N PRO A 191 -12.36 -5.05 -15.48
CA PRO A 191 -11.00 -4.72 -15.04
C PRO A 191 -10.85 -4.61 -13.51
N ASP A 192 -11.91 -4.83 -12.74
CA ASP A 192 -11.95 -4.59 -11.28
C ASP A 192 -10.97 -5.52 -10.51
N GLY A 193 -10.76 -6.72 -11.04
CA GLY A 193 -9.74 -7.64 -10.54
C GLY A 193 -8.32 -7.08 -10.67
N SER A 194 -7.96 -6.58 -11.86
CA SER A 194 -6.67 -5.93 -12.14
C SER A 194 -6.46 -4.69 -11.30
N ARG A 195 -7.50 -3.88 -11.09
CA ARG A 195 -7.48 -2.73 -10.19
C ARG A 195 -7.11 -3.18 -8.77
N LEU A 196 -7.85 -4.13 -8.21
CA LEU A 196 -7.60 -4.60 -6.84
C LEU A 196 -6.17 -5.12 -6.71
N GLN A 197 -5.67 -5.85 -7.70
CA GLN A 197 -4.27 -6.28 -7.73
C GLN A 197 -3.30 -5.10 -7.72
N SER A 198 -3.54 -4.06 -8.50
CA SER A 198 -2.70 -2.85 -8.45
C SER A 198 -2.71 -2.22 -7.05
N CYS A 199 -3.86 -2.13 -6.38
CA CYS A 199 -3.97 -1.62 -5.00
C CYS A 199 -3.20 -2.47 -3.96
N LYS A 200 -2.93 -3.76 -4.23
CA LYS A 200 -2.08 -4.62 -3.38
C LYS A 200 -0.57 -4.36 -3.53
N GLY A 201 -0.20 -3.57 -4.53
CA GLY A 201 1.19 -3.35 -4.91
C GLY A 201 2.00 -2.55 -3.88
N SER A 202 3.33 -2.73 -3.90
CA SER A 202 4.27 -1.91 -3.11
C SER A 202 4.00 -0.42 -3.34
N GLY A 203 3.79 0.33 -2.25
CA GLY A 203 3.51 1.76 -2.27
C GLY A 203 2.07 2.16 -2.61
N ALA A 204 1.20 1.26 -3.08
CA ALA A 204 -0.10 1.63 -3.65
C ALA A 204 -1.08 2.25 -2.64
N SER A 205 -1.07 1.74 -1.41
CA SER A 205 -1.94 2.16 -0.31
C SER A 205 -1.22 3.03 0.73
N ALA A 206 0.01 3.48 0.47
CA ALA A 206 0.77 4.25 1.46
C ALA A 206 0.18 5.65 1.72
N TRP A 207 -0.51 6.24 0.74
CA TRP A 207 -1.26 7.50 0.92
C TRP A 207 -2.33 7.42 2.02
N LEU A 208 -2.91 6.23 2.25
CA LEU A 208 -3.86 5.98 3.36
C LEU A 208 -3.18 6.02 4.74
N GLN A 209 -1.85 6.07 4.79
CA GLN A 209 -1.07 6.22 6.03
C GLN A 209 -0.51 7.63 6.20
N ALA A 210 -0.73 8.51 5.22
CA ALA A 210 -0.25 9.87 5.25
C ALA A 210 -0.99 10.67 6.33
N ILE A 211 -0.23 11.23 7.28
CA ILE A 211 -0.71 12.27 8.19
C ILE A 211 -0.57 13.60 7.46
N PRO A 212 -1.63 14.43 7.36
CA PRO A 212 -1.60 15.69 6.61
C PRO A 212 -0.85 16.79 7.38
N SER A 213 0.44 16.56 7.66
CA SER A 213 1.32 17.47 8.40
C SER A 213 2.09 18.44 7.51
N CYS A 214 2.20 18.16 6.21
CA CYS A 214 2.84 19.05 5.23
C CYS A 214 2.19 18.90 3.86
N LYS A 215 2.48 19.83 2.94
CA LYS A 215 1.86 19.89 1.60
C LYS A 215 1.99 18.57 0.83
N GLU A 216 3.03 17.80 1.07
CA GLU A 216 3.32 16.60 0.27
C GLU A 216 2.61 15.36 0.78
N THR A 217 2.23 15.37 2.05
CA THR A 217 1.40 14.33 2.65
C THR A 217 -0.07 14.72 2.72
N THR A 218 -0.43 15.99 2.53
CA THR A 218 -1.83 16.47 2.47
C THR A 218 -2.41 16.36 1.05
N LEU A 219 -3.55 15.67 0.93
CA LEU A 219 -4.40 15.67 -0.27
C LEU A 219 -5.60 16.58 -0.03
N SER A 220 -6.11 17.27 -1.05
CA SER A 220 -7.39 17.99 -0.89
C SER A 220 -8.52 17.01 -0.54
N PRO A 221 -9.59 17.47 0.13
CA PRO A 221 -10.75 16.64 0.41
C PRO A 221 -11.30 15.92 -0.83
N GLU A 222 -11.41 16.63 -1.95
CA GLU A 222 -11.91 16.09 -3.22
C GLU A 222 -10.99 15.00 -3.78
N THR A 223 -9.67 15.25 -3.77
CA THR A 223 -8.66 14.27 -4.21
C THR A 223 -8.65 13.03 -3.33
N PHE A 224 -8.76 13.19 -2.00
CA PHE A 224 -8.78 12.06 -1.08
C PHE A 224 -10.02 11.18 -1.31
N VAL A 225 -11.21 11.79 -1.37
CA VAL A 225 -12.47 11.09 -1.62
C VAL A 225 -12.47 10.43 -3.00
N PHE A 226 -12.01 11.13 -4.04
CA PHE A 226 -11.85 10.57 -5.37
C PHE A 226 -10.94 9.33 -5.34
N ASN A 227 -9.77 9.42 -4.73
CA ASN A 227 -8.83 8.30 -4.66
C ASN A 227 -9.40 7.13 -3.87
N ALA A 228 -10.20 7.38 -2.82
CA ALA A 228 -10.88 6.33 -2.09
C ALA A 228 -11.90 5.59 -2.99
N GLN A 229 -12.78 6.33 -3.67
CA GLN A 229 -13.76 5.79 -4.61
C GLN A 229 -13.10 5.06 -5.78
N TRP A 230 -12.01 5.62 -6.33
CA TRP A 230 -11.31 5.04 -7.47
C TRP A 230 -10.63 3.74 -7.08
N SER A 231 -10.03 3.69 -5.89
CA SER A 231 -9.46 2.48 -5.31
C SER A 231 -10.50 1.44 -4.98
N LEU A 232 -11.79 1.76 -4.89
CA LEU A 232 -12.90 0.83 -4.68
C LEU A 232 -13.60 0.43 -5.99
N GLY A 233 -13.17 0.99 -7.14
CA GLY A 233 -13.80 0.76 -8.43
C GLY A 233 -15.21 1.37 -8.52
N LEU A 234 -15.40 2.56 -7.93
CA LEU A 234 -16.70 3.25 -7.82
C LEU A 234 -16.76 4.61 -8.54
N VAL A 235 -15.63 5.11 -9.06
CA VAL A 235 -15.62 6.41 -9.75
C VAL A 235 -16.51 6.35 -10.97
N LYS A 236 -17.39 7.35 -11.08
CA LYS A 236 -18.09 7.68 -12.32
C LYS A 236 -17.22 8.66 -13.08
N THR A 237 -16.73 8.26 -14.25
CA THR A 237 -15.98 9.16 -15.11
C THR A 237 -16.89 9.91 -16.09
N PRO A 238 -16.42 11.06 -16.60
CA PRO A 238 -17.08 11.71 -17.74
C PRO A 238 -17.30 10.71 -18.87
N THR A 239 -18.36 10.89 -19.66
CA THR A 239 -18.63 10.05 -20.84
C THR A 239 -17.66 10.34 -21.99
N THR A 240 -17.05 11.52 -22.01
CA THR A 240 -16.07 11.96 -23.01
C THR A 240 -14.85 12.55 -22.33
N CYS A 241 -13.66 12.28 -22.89
CA CYS A 241 -12.41 12.81 -22.37
C CYS A 241 -12.31 14.31 -22.68
N GLY A 242 -12.04 15.14 -21.66
CA GLY A 242 -11.85 16.58 -21.86
C GLY A 242 -10.62 16.95 -22.70
N ALA A 243 -9.65 16.04 -22.86
CA ALA A 243 -8.40 16.29 -23.61
C ALA A 243 -8.44 15.81 -25.06
N CYS A 244 -8.87 14.57 -25.31
CA CYS A 244 -8.91 13.99 -26.65
C CYS A 244 -10.30 13.96 -27.29
N HIS A 245 -11.34 14.31 -26.53
CA HIS A 245 -12.75 14.24 -26.92
C HIS A 245 -13.27 12.84 -27.31
N GLN A 246 -12.48 11.78 -27.12
CA GLN A 246 -12.93 10.41 -27.34
C GLN A 246 -13.86 9.95 -26.20
N PRO A 247 -14.78 9.01 -26.49
CA PRO A 247 -15.57 8.35 -25.46
C PRO A 247 -14.66 7.74 -24.39
N CYS A 248 -14.94 8.02 -23.12
CA CYS A 248 -14.28 7.33 -22.02
C CYS A 248 -14.97 5.99 -21.78
N ASP A 249 -14.19 4.98 -21.38
CA ASP A 249 -14.77 3.74 -20.91
C ASP A 249 -15.55 3.96 -19.60
N PRO A 250 -16.53 3.09 -19.28
CA PRO A 250 -17.38 3.23 -18.10
C PRO A 250 -16.65 3.25 -16.74
N HIS A 251 -15.37 2.85 -16.71
CA HIS A 251 -14.57 2.77 -15.48
C HIS A 251 -13.48 3.83 -15.39
N GLY A 252 -13.34 4.68 -16.41
CA GLY A 252 -12.39 5.77 -16.42
C GLY A 252 -10.96 5.40 -16.75
N ASP A 253 -10.72 4.19 -17.26
CA ASP A 253 -9.40 3.68 -17.61
C ASP A 253 -8.72 4.53 -18.72
N HIS A 254 -9.49 5.17 -19.59
CA HIS A 254 -9.04 6.05 -20.65
C HIS A 254 -8.24 7.23 -20.09
N MET A 255 -8.74 7.86 -19.03
CA MET A 255 -8.18 9.09 -18.47
C MET A 255 -6.69 8.95 -18.09
N PRO A 256 -6.26 7.94 -17.32
CA PRO A 256 -4.84 7.76 -16.98
C PRO A 256 -3.94 7.35 -18.16
N LYS A 257 -4.51 7.02 -19.32
CA LYS A 257 -3.82 6.59 -20.56
C LYS A 257 -3.84 7.64 -21.67
N CYS A 258 -4.70 8.66 -21.60
CA CYS A 258 -4.90 9.64 -22.66
C CYS A 258 -3.61 10.43 -22.94
N LEU A 259 -3.11 10.34 -24.18
CA LEU A 259 -1.88 11.01 -24.62
C LEU A 259 -2.07 12.49 -25.00
N ASN A 260 -3.31 12.93 -25.21
CA ASN A 260 -3.63 14.22 -25.82
C ASN A 260 -3.79 15.37 -24.80
N GLY A 261 -3.37 15.17 -23.55
CA GLY A 261 -3.39 16.19 -22.51
C GLY A 261 -2.04 16.30 -21.79
N ALA A 262 -1.77 17.48 -21.21
CA ALA A 262 -0.58 17.72 -20.39
C ALA A 262 -0.52 16.82 -19.13
N TYR A 263 -1.66 16.24 -18.73
CA TYR A 263 -1.82 15.41 -17.52
C TYR A 263 -0.80 14.28 -17.37
N LEU A 264 -0.40 13.61 -18.47
CA LEU A 264 0.63 12.57 -18.39
C LEU A 264 2.00 13.14 -18.04
N THR A 265 2.34 14.28 -18.66
CA THR A 265 3.60 14.98 -18.45
C THR A 265 3.65 15.59 -17.06
N ASP A 266 2.56 16.20 -16.59
CA ASP A 266 2.45 16.80 -15.26
C ASP A 266 2.57 15.73 -14.18
N ARG A 267 1.84 14.61 -14.35
CA ARG A 267 1.93 13.44 -13.46
C ARG A 267 3.36 12.93 -13.35
N HIS A 268 3.99 12.76 -14.50
CA HIS A 268 5.38 12.33 -14.58
C HIS A 268 6.30 13.30 -13.82
N ASN A 269 6.14 14.60 -14.05
CA ASN A 269 6.98 15.63 -13.45
C ASN A 269 6.84 15.70 -11.92
N ALA A 270 5.61 15.62 -11.40
CA ALA A 270 5.36 15.62 -9.96
C ALA A 270 5.95 14.38 -9.25
N VAL A 271 5.78 13.20 -9.85
CA VAL A 271 6.35 11.96 -9.32
C VAL A 271 7.88 11.99 -9.41
N LYS A 272 8.44 12.45 -10.53
CA LYS A 272 9.89 12.65 -10.70
C LYS A 272 10.46 13.63 -9.67
N ALA A 273 9.77 14.73 -9.39
CA ALA A 273 10.16 15.69 -8.35
C ALA A 273 10.18 15.05 -6.96
N THR A 274 9.25 14.13 -6.68
CA THR A 274 9.23 13.37 -5.43
C THR A 274 10.42 12.41 -5.32
N VAL A 275 10.78 11.71 -6.41
CA VAL A 275 11.99 10.86 -6.45
C VAL A 275 13.25 11.71 -6.26
N TYR A 276 13.34 12.87 -6.92
CA TYR A 276 14.42 13.83 -6.74
C TYR A 276 14.56 14.22 -5.26
N ARG A 277 13.46 14.60 -4.60
CA ARG A 277 13.47 14.94 -3.18
C ARG A 277 13.95 13.79 -2.32
N ILE A 278 13.46 12.57 -2.54
CA ILE A 278 13.91 11.39 -1.79
C ILE A 278 15.42 11.19 -1.93
N CYS A 279 15.98 11.39 -3.12
CA CYS A 279 17.42 11.29 -3.32
C CYS A 279 18.19 12.39 -2.59
N LYS A 280 17.63 13.59 -2.48
CA LYS A 280 18.20 14.70 -1.70
C LYS A 280 18.13 14.42 -0.19
N GLU A 281 16.99 13.95 0.31
CA GLU A 281 16.82 13.49 1.70
C GLU A 281 17.74 12.31 2.04
N ALA A 282 18.05 11.48 1.03
CA ALA A 282 19.00 10.38 1.19
C ALA A 282 20.47 10.83 1.12
N HIS A 283 20.75 12.14 1.07
CA HIS A 283 22.09 12.71 0.96
C HIS A 283 22.94 12.14 -0.18
N CYS A 284 22.31 11.80 -1.32
CA CYS A 284 23.04 11.43 -2.52
C CYS A 284 24.01 12.57 -2.91
N PRO A 285 25.33 12.31 -3.06
CA PRO A 285 26.33 13.34 -3.35
C PRO A 285 26.02 14.22 -4.56
N SER A 286 25.37 13.66 -5.58
CA SER A 286 24.90 14.42 -6.73
C SER A 286 23.53 13.93 -7.19
N VAL A 287 22.60 14.85 -7.42
CA VAL A 287 21.29 14.58 -8.00
C VAL A 287 20.99 15.72 -8.97
N LYS A 288 21.01 15.43 -10.26
CA LYS A 288 20.71 16.39 -11.33
C LYS A 288 19.44 15.99 -12.04
N GLN A 289 18.58 16.95 -12.36
CA GLN A 289 17.34 16.71 -13.09
C GLN A 289 17.52 17.02 -14.56
N GLU A 290 16.77 16.34 -15.43
CA GLU A 290 16.54 16.81 -16.79
C GLU A 290 17.85 17.00 -17.59
N GLN A 291 18.70 15.97 -17.56
CA GLN A 291 20.06 16.05 -18.07
C GLN A 291 20.15 15.51 -19.50
N PRO A 292 20.69 16.25 -20.48
CA PRO A 292 20.82 15.76 -21.85
C PRO A 292 21.84 14.61 -21.91
N LEU A 293 21.50 13.54 -22.62
CA LEU A 293 22.30 12.32 -22.62
C LEU A 293 23.67 12.47 -23.30
N ARG A 294 23.80 13.43 -24.22
CA ARG A 294 25.05 13.75 -24.93
C ARG A 294 26.17 14.21 -23.99
N ASP A 295 25.83 14.85 -22.87
CA ASP A 295 26.80 15.38 -21.91
C ASP A 295 27.48 14.28 -21.07
N TYR A 296 27.03 13.03 -21.20
CA TYR A 296 27.44 11.90 -20.38
C TYR A 296 28.04 10.74 -21.20
N LEU A 297 28.47 11.02 -22.44
CA LEU A 297 29.07 10.02 -23.33
C LEU A 297 28.21 8.76 -23.48
N CYS A 298 26.88 8.94 -23.52
CA CYS A 298 25.91 7.85 -23.67
C CYS A 298 25.46 7.78 -25.14
N PRO A 299 26.11 6.99 -26.02
CA PRO A 299 25.81 6.97 -27.44
C PRO A 299 24.47 6.28 -27.70
N PHE A 300 23.50 7.03 -28.22
CA PHE A 300 22.23 6.49 -28.70
C PHE A 300 22.28 6.24 -30.21
N PRO A 301 22.33 4.98 -30.66
CA PRO A 301 22.15 4.70 -32.06
C PRO A 301 20.69 5.04 -32.44
N GLN A 302 20.53 5.82 -33.51
CA GLN A 302 19.24 6.19 -34.15
C GLN A 302 18.50 7.47 -33.72
N THR A 303 19.13 8.48 -33.13
CA THR A 303 18.53 9.81 -33.18
C THR A 303 19.55 10.89 -33.50
N THR A 304 19.33 11.60 -34.60
CA THR A 304 19.84 12.97 -34.86
C THR A 304 19.31 14.00 -33.84
N ASP A 305 18.48 13.55 -32.90
CA ASP A 305 17.84 14.36 -31.88
C ASP A 305 18.72 14.47 -30.64
N ASP A 306 19.61 15.47 -30.66
CA ASP A 306 20.47 15.88 -29.54
C ASP A 306 19.67 16.31 -28.28
N LYS A 307 18.33 16.33 -28.33
CA LYS A 307 17.45 16.80 -27.27
C LYS A 307 16.99 15.72 -26.28
N LYS A 308 17.42 14.46 -26.42
CA LYS A 308 17.04 13.42 -25.44
C LYS A 308 17.66 13.68 -24.06
N ARG A 309 16.81 13.64 -23.04
CA ARG A 309 17.16 13.90 -21.64
C ARG A 309 16.82 12.69 -20.76
N MET A 310 17.58 12.54 -19.69
CA MET A 310 17.30 11.63 -18.59
C MET A 310 16.62 12.42 -17.47
N ASP A 311 15.60 11.82 -16.84
CA ASP A 311 14.83 12.50 -15.79
C ASP A 311 15.70 12.87 -14.61
N LEU A 312 16.52 11.91 -14.14
CA LEU A 312 17.50 12.14 -13.07
C LEU A 312 18.84 11.46 -13.38
N VAL A 313 19.93 12.15 -13.03
CA VAL A 313 21.28 11.58 -12.97
C VAL A 313 21.75 11.66 -11.53
N ILE A 314 22.04 10.50 -10.93
CA ILE A 314 22.30 10.37 -9.49
C ILE A 314 23.68 9.76 -9.28
N THR A 315 24.46 10.35 -8.40
CA THR A 315 25.60 9.68 -7.76
C THR A 315 25.17 9.31 -6.35
N GLN A 316 25.20 8.02 -6.02
CA GLN A 316 24.84 7.51 -4.69
C GLN A 316 26.02 7.63 -3.72
N ILE A 317 25.77 7.45 -2.42
CA ILE A 317 26.78 7.53 -1.36
C ILE A 317 27.93 6.53 -1.60
N ASP A 318 27.65 5.35 -2.15
CA ASP A 318 28.65 4.33 -2.50
C ASP A 318 29.43 4.64 -3.80
N GLY A 319 29.24 5.83 -4.38
CA GLY A 319 29.87 6.27 -5.63
C GLY A 319 29.20 5.72 -6.90
N SER A 320 28.19 4.84 -6.78
CA SER A 320 27.50 4.32 -7.96
C SER A 320 26.73 5.41 -8.71
N LYS A 321 26.83 5.39 -10.04
CA LYS A 321 26.24 6.38 -10.93
C LYS A 321 25.02 5.81 -11.64
N LEU A 322 23.88 6.44 -11.45
CA LEU A 322 22.59 6.01 -11.97
C LEU A 322 22.05 7.03 -12.98
N MET A 323 21.47 6.50 -14.05
CA MET A 323 20.57 7.24 -14.94
C MET A 323 19.17 6.71 -14.74
N VAL A 324 18.28 7.58 -14.27
CA VAL A 324 16.94 7.21 -13.83
C VAL A 324 15.90 7.85 -14.74
N ASP A 325 14.96 7.04 -15.19
CA ASP A 325 13.78 7.46 -15.93
C ASP A 325 12.53 7.02 -15.16
N VAL A 326 11.63 7.95 -14.90
CA VAL A 326 10.37 7.71 -14.20
C VAL A 326 9.27 7.49 -15.24
N ALA A 327 8.43 6.48 -15.07
CA ALA A 327 7.36 6.22 -16.02
C ALA A 327 6.07 5.77 -15.36
N GLY A 328 4.95 6.38 -15.77
CA GLY A 328 3.62 5.90 -15.43
C GLY A 328 3.11 4.88 -16.45
N THR A 329 2.32 3.92 -15.99
CA THR A 329 1.50 3.02 -16.80
C THR A 329 0.14 2.82 -16.14
N HIS A 330 -0.79 2.15 -16.83
CA HIS A 330 -2.10 1.82 -16.28
C HIS A 330 -2.29 0.29 -16.34
N PRO A 331 -2.74 -0.36 -15.24
CA PRO A 331 -2.79 -1.82 -15.18
C PRO A 331 -4.02 -2.42 -15.86
N THR A 332 -5.03 -1.62 -16.18
CA THR A 332 -6.25 -2.10 -16.85
C THR A 332 -6.16 -1.77 -18.34
N HIS A 333 -6.53 -2.74 -19.16
CA HIS A 333 -6.67 -2.56 -20.61
C HIS A 333 -8.09 -2.96 -21.00
N ALA A 334 -9.01 -1.98 -20.93
CA ALA A 334 -10.42 -2.11 -21.29
C ALA A 334 -10.66 -2.32 -22.80
N ASP A 335 -9.67 -2.06 -23.65
CA ASP A 335 -9.79 -2.30 -25.10
C ASP A 335 -9.76 -3.81 -25.43
N HIS A 336 -9.13 -4.62 -24.57
CA HIS A 336 -9.01 -6.09 -24.73
C HIS A 336 -9.17 -6.84 -23.40
N PRO A 337 -10.25 -6.62 -22.63
CA PRO A 337 -10.39 -7.19 -21.30
C PRO A 337 -10.80 -8.66 -21.42
N GLY A 338 -9.97 -9.56 -20.87
CA GLY A 338 -10.20 -11.00 -20.91
C GLY A 338 -9.60 -11.75 -22.11
N GLU A 339 -8.91 -11.08 -23.04
CA GLU A 339 -8.12 -11.80 -24.04
C GLU A 339 -7.00 -12.60 -23.37
N ALA A 340 -6.83 -13.87 -23.76
CA ALA A 340 -5.81 -14.76 -23.18
C ALA A 340 -4.38 -14.19 -23.35
N LYS A 341 -4.15 -13.40 -24.41
CA LYS A 341 -2.88 -12.73 -24.69
C LYS A 341 -2.67 -11.46 -23.85
N ASN A 342 -3.74 -10.90 -23.26
CA ASN A 342 -3.65 -9.68 -22.47
C ASN A 342 -3.24 -9.97 -21.03
N LEU A 343 -1.93 -10.21 -20.85
CA LEU A 343 -1.31 -10.55 -19.56
C LEU A 343 -1.41 -9.42 -18.51
N THR A 344 -1.72 -8.19 -18.92
CA THR A 344 -1.88 -7.05 -18.00
C THR A 344 -3.06 -7.24 -17.05
N ASN A 345 -4.15 -7.82 -17.57
CA ASN A 345 -5.36 -8.10 -16.80
C ASN A 345 -5.31 -9.42 -16.02
N GLN A 346 -4.32 -10.29 -16.28
CA GLN A 346 -4.25 -11.62 -15.69
C GLN A 346 -3.19 -11.76 -14.59
N ARG A 347 -2.05 -11.08 -14.76
CA ARG A 347 -0.91 -11.23 -13.85
C ARG A 347 -0.53 -9.89 -13.24
N PRO A 348 -0.54 -9.77 -11.90
CA PRO A 348 -0.18 -8.52 -11.22
C PRO A 348 1.20 -7.99 -11.63
N GLY A 349 1.28 -6.67 -11.86
CA GLY A 349 2.50 -5.98 -12.23
C GLY A 349 3.03 -6.29 -13.64
N THR A 350 2.24 -6.89 -14.54
CA THR A 350 2.67 -7.10 -15.93
C THR A 350 2.88 -5.78 -16.66
N ALA A 351 1.98 -4.80 -16.48
CA ALA A 351 2.12 -3.47 -17.09
C ALA A 351 3.46 -2.82 -16.71
N LEU A 352 3.87 -2.96 -15.44
CA LEU A 352 5.18 -2.50 -14.95
C LEU A 352 6.34 -3.21 -15.64
N ARG A 353 6.31 -4.56 -15.70
CA ARG A 353 7.38 -5.35 -16.32
C ARG A 353 7.57 -5.02 -17.79
N LEU A 354 6.48 -4.89 -18.53
CA LEU A 354 6.51 -4.53 -19.96
C LEU A 354 7.13 -3.14 -20.16
N ARG A 355 6.69 -2.16 -19.35
CA ARG A 355 7.20 -0.80 -19.43
C ARG A 355 8.66 -0.68 -19.01
N GLU A 356 9.08 -1.43 -17.98
CA GLU A 356 10.49 -1.52 -17.59
C GLU A 356 11.35 -2.14 -18.69
N ALA A 357 10.89 -3.24 -19.31
CA ALA A 357 11.61 -3.91 -20.38
C ALA A 357 11.78 -2.98 -21.60
N GLU A 358 10.71 -2.28 -22.01
CA GLU A 358 10.75 -1.29 -23.08
C GLU A 358 11.80 -0.20 -22.79
N LYS A 359 11.78 0.40 -21.58
CA LYS A 359 12.74 1.43 -21.18
C LYS A 359 14.17 0.87 -21.11
N ARG A 360 14.38 -0.34 -20.59
CA ARG A 360 15.71 -0.97 -20.54
C ARG A 360 16.26 -1.20 -21.94
N SER A 361 15.47 -1.76 -22.85
CA SER A 361 15.86 -1.96 -24.24
C SER A 361 16.26 -0.65 -24.91
N LYS A 362 15.56 0.44 -24.57
CA LYS A 362 15.85 1.76 -25.10
C LYS A 362 17.14 2.36 -24.54
N TYR A 363 17.33 2.38 -23.21
CA TYR A 363 18.36 3.22 -22.58
C TYR A 363 19.56 2.45 -21.99
N ALA A 364 19.41 1.18 -21.61
CA ALA A 364 20.39 0.51 -20.75
C ALA A 364 21.79 0.38 -21.39
N VAL A 365 21.87 0.03 -22.67
CA VAL A 365 23.14 -0.14 -23.38
C VAL A 365 23.89 1.19 -23.50
N ALA A 366 23.18 2.27 -23.84
CA ALA A 366 23.78 3.59 -23.99
C ALA A 366 24.28 4.14 -22.64
N CYS A 367 23.49 4.00 -21.58
CA CYS A 367 23.89 4.39 -20.22
C CYS A 367 25.13 3.61 -19.75
N ALA A 368 25.15 2.29 -19.99
CA ALA A 368 26.28 1.45 -19.60
C ALA A 368 27.59 1.88 -20.28
N ARG A 369 27.53 2.25 -21.57
CA ARG A 369 28.68 2.78 -22.31
C ARG A 369 29.20 4.11 -21.74
N GLY A 370 28.31 4.95 -21.19
CA GLY A 370 28.69 6.17 -20.47
C GLY A 370 29.14 5.94 -19.02
N GLY A 371 29.21 4.70 -18.55
CA GLY A 371 29.59 4.36 -17.17
C GLY A 371 28.45 4.52 -16.14
N PHE A 372 27.19 4.50 -16.58
CA PHE A 372 26.00 4.60 -15.73
C PHE A 372 25.19 3.31 -15.72
N THR A 373 24.59 3.00 -14.58
CA THR A 373 23.53 1.98 -14.51
C THR A 373 22.17 2.63 -14.81
N PHE A 374 21.47 2.14 -15.83
CA PHE A 374 20.12 2.60 -16.12
C PHE A 374 19.08 1.97 -15.18
N LEU A 375 18.19 2.80 -14.64
CA LEU A 375 17.17 2.41 -13.67
C LEU A 375 15.80 2.96 -14.06
N PRO A 376 14.91 2.15 -14.68
CA PRO A 376 13.54 2.55 -14.91
C PRO A 376 12.74 2.46 -13.60
N LEU A 377 12.14 3.56 -13.17
CA LEU A 377 11.27 3.63 -12.00
C LEU A 377 9.82 3.75 -12.47
N VAL A 378 9.15 2.61 -12.55
CA VAL A 378 7.81 2.52 -13.14
C VAL A 378 6.74 2.35 -12.07
N PHE A 379 5.60 3.05 -12.23
CA PHE A 379 4.42 2.95 -11.39
C PHE A 379 3.13 2.77 -12.20
N GLU A 380 2.15 2.09 -11.60
CA GLU A 380 0.78 1.97 -12.08
C GLU A 380 -0.09 3.09 -11.51
N SER A 381 -1.16 3.46 -12.20
CA SER A 381 -1.99 4.61 -11.80
C SER A 381 -2.72 4.42 -10.46
N TYR A 382 -3.01 3.18 -10.02
CA TYR A 382 -3.54 2.91 -8.67
C TYR A 382 -2.47 2.88 -7.57
N GLY A 383 -1.19 3.08 -7.94
CA GLY A 383 -0.08 3.32 -7.03
C GLY A 383 0.93 2.19 -6.87
N ARG A 384 0.77 1.03 -7.54
CA ARG A 384 1.77 -0.04 -7.48
C ARG A 384 3.06 0.41 -8.14
N TRP A 385 4.18 0.25 -7.44
CA TRP A 385 5.51 0.44 -8.00
C TRP A 385 6.16 -0.88 -8.40
N SER A 386 7.14 -0.80 -9.30
CA SER A 386 7.93 -1.96 -9.69
C SER A 386 8.90 -2.42 -8.59
N PRO A 387 9.33 -3.70 -8.61
CA PRO A 387 10.36 -4.19 -7.68
C PRO A 387 11.69 -3.42 -7.79
N THR A 388 11.97 -2.79 -8.94
CA THR A 388 13.14 -1.93 -9.13
C THR A 388 13.11 -0.73 -8.18
N MET A 389 11.95 -0.05 -8.04
CA MET A 389 11.78 1.05 -7.09
C MET A 389 11.94 0.57 -5.64
N GLU A 390 11.37 -0.57 -5.29
CA GLU A 390 11.48 -1.10 -3.93
C GLU A 390 12.93 -1.37 -3.55
N LYS A 391 13.71 -2.00 -4.44
CA LYS A 391 15.16 -2.21 -4.23
C LYS A 391 15.92 -0.88 -4.12
N PHE A 392 15.56 0.09 -4.95
CA PHE A 392 16.17 1.42 -4.94
C PHE A 392 15.95 2.14 -3.60
N LEU A 393 14.71 2.19 -3.11
CA LEU A 393 14.40 2.81 -1.81
C LEU A 393 15.09 2.09 -0.65
N HIS A 394 15.13 0.76 -0.64
CA HIS A 394 15.83 0.03 0.42
C HIS A 394 17.33 0.27 0.40
N LYS A 395 17.95 0.36 -0.79
CA LYS A 395 19.37 0.71 -0.93
C LYS A 395 19.64 2.11 -0.36
N LEU A 396 18.83 3.11 -0.74
CA LEU A 396 18.94 4.46 -0.20
C LEU A 396 18.73 4.49 1.31
N GLY A 397 17.68 3.82 1.81
CA GLY A 397 17.34 3.84 3.23
C GLY A 397 18.37 3.12 4.10
N LYS A 398 19.03 2.09 3.57
CA LYS A 398 20.17 1.45 4.23
C LYS A 398 21.37 2.40 4.30
N ALA A 399 21.70 3.08 3.20
CA ALA A 399 22.79 4.05 3.19
C ALA A 399 22.55 5.21 4.18
N VAL A 400 21.32 5.75 4.23
CA VAL A 400 20.94 6.79 5.22
C VAL A 400 21.06 6.27 6.65
N LYS A 401 20.55 5.05 6.90
CA LYS A 401 20.66 4.41 8.21
C LYS A 401 22.11 4.28 8.64
N GLU A 402 22.98 3.80 7.77
CA GLU A 402 24.41 3.59 8.05
C GLU A 402 25.17 4.91 8.26
N ALA A 403 24.84 5.95 7.48
CA ALA A 403 25.55 7.22 7.53
C ALA A 403 25.12 8.13 8.70
N HIS A 404 23.83 8.15 9.06
CA HIS A 404 23.28 9.16 9.97
C HIS A 404 22.62 8.60 11.23
N PHE A 405 22.17 7.34 11.21
CA PHE A 405 21.36 6.78 12.28
C PHE A 405 21.88 5.43 12.78
N LYS A 406 23.17 5.12 12.56
CA LYS A 406 23.73 3.78 12.80
C LYS A 406 23.37 3.20 14.17
N ASP A 407 23.47 4.04 15.20
CA ASP A 407 23.30 3.64 16.61
C ASP A 407 21.86 3.86 17.14
N ASP A 408 21.00 4.53 16.39
CA ASP A 408 19.60 4.78 16.77
C ASP A 408 18.73 3.53 16.55
N ARG A 409 18.40 2.79 17.60
CA ARG A 409 17.61 1.55 17.45
C ARG A 409 16.17 1.80 16.99
N ASP A 410 15.62 2.99 17.22
CA ASP A 410 14.26 3.33 16.85
C ASP A 410 14.13 3.73 15.38
N PHE A 411 15.21 4.22 14.77
CA PHE A 411 15.21 4.65 13.38
C PHE A 411 15.61 3.54 12.41
N SER A 412 14.72 2.57 12.15
CA SER A 412 15.00 1.47 11.21
C SER A 412 14.90 1.89 9.74
N THR A 413 15.63 1.19 8.84
CA THR A 413 15.51 1.35 7.38
C THR A 413 14.05 1.22 6.91
N GLY A 414 13.27 0.33 7.54
CA GLY A 414 11.86 0.16 7.23
C GLY A 414 11.02 1.42 7.49
N ARG A 415 11.31 2.18 8.55
CA ARG A 415 10.62 3.45 8.85
C ARG A 415 10.96 4.53 7.82
N ILE A 416 12.23 4.62 7.42
CA ILE A 416 12.69 5.54 6.36
C ILE A 416 11.95 5.25 5.05
N VAL A 417 11.99 3.98 4.61
CA VAL A 417 11.34 3.53 3.37
C VAL A 417 9.83 3.70 3.45
N ALA A 418 9.19 3.46 4.60
CA ALA A 418 7.76 3.68 4.79
C ALA A 418 7.37 5.15 4.60
N ARG A 419 8.16 6.11 5.11
CA ARG A 419 7.94 7.55 4.88
C ARG A 419 8.06 7.89 3.39
N TRP A 420 9.07 7.37 2.70
CA TRP A 420 9.23 7.61 1.26
C TRP A 420 8.11 7.01 0.42
N TRP A 421 7.58 5.84 0.81
CA TRP A 421 6.39 5.29 0.19
C TRP A 421 5.17 6.20 0.35
N ILE A 422 4.98 6.82 1.53
CA ILE A 422 3.91 7.80 1.75
C ILE A 422 4.04 8.97 0.76
N LEU A 423 5.23 9.57 0.65
CA LEU A 423 5.47 10.69 -0.28
C LEU A 423 5.18 10.32 -1.73
N LEU A 424 5.72 9.19 -2.21
CA LEU A 424 5.48 8.71 -3.57
C LEU A 424 4.01 8.40 -3.83
N SER A 425 3.34 7.78 -2.87
CA SER A 425 1.93 7.41 -2.99
C SER A 425 1.03 8.64 -3.06
N CYS A 426 1.26 9.64 -2.20
CA CYS A 426 0.54 10.92 -2.25
C CYS A 426 0.79 11.65 -3.57
N ALA A 427 2.02 11.68 -4.08
CA ALA A 427 2.33 12.25 -5.38
C ALA A 427 1.56 11.55 -6.51
N VAL A 428 1.58 10.21 -6.56
CA VAL A 428 0.83 9.44 -7.57
C VAL A 428 -0.68 9.70 -7.46
N ARG A 429 -1.24 9.75 -6.24
CA ARG A 429 -2.67 9.96 -6.00
C ARG A 429 -3.17 11.34 -6.38
N ARG A 430 -2.39 12.39 -6.09
CA ARG A 430 -2.71 13.76 -6.47
C ARG A 430 -2.86 13.89 -7.98
N GLU A 431 -1.89 13.36 -8.71
CA GLU A 431 -1.85 13.46 -10.17
C GLU A 431 -2.91 12.59 -10.85
N ALA A 432 -3.20 11.42 -10.29
CA ALA A 432 -4.29 10.60 -10.79
C ALA A 432 -5.65 11.28 -10.62
N ALA A 433 -5.89 11.96 -9.50
CA ALA A 433 -7.10 12.75 -9.30
C ALA A 433 -7.14 13.95 -10.25
N ALA A 434 -6.04 14.68 -10.41
CA ALA A 434 -5.96 15.82 -11.32
C ALA A 434 -6.29 15.45 -12.77
N THR A 435 -5.83 14.28 -13.22
CA THR A 435 -6.12 13.74 -14.56
C THR A 435 -7.62 13.57 -14.79
N VAL A 436 -8.38 13.13 -13.77
CA VAL A 436 -9.80 12.79 -13.92
C VAL A 436 -10.72 13.95 -13.56
N LEU A 437 -10.37 14.74 -12.55
CA LEU A 437 -11.13 15.90 -12.09
C LEU A 437 -10.89 17.15 -12.95
N GLY A 438 -9.86 17.15 -13.80
CA GLY A 438 -9.52 18.28 -14.68
C GLY A 438 -8.98 19.51 -13.94
N LYS A 439 -8.64 19.38 -12.65
CA LYS A 439 -8.08 20.44 -11.80
C LYS A 439 -6.73 19.97 -11.27
N SER A 440 -5.66 20.70 -11.59
CA SER A 440 -4.39 20.49 -10.90
C SER A 440 -4.50 21.07 -9.49
N GLU A 441 -4.20 20.27 -8.47
CA GLU A 441 -3.78 20.84 -7.19
C GLU A 441 -2.49 21.63 -7.44
N VAL A 442 -2.30 22.76 -6.74
CA VAL A 442 -0.99 23.41 -6.74
C VAL A 442 -0.03 22.43 -6.09
N GLY A 443 0.79 21.76 -6.91
CA GLY A 443 1.82 20.86 -6.45
C GLY A 443 2.76 21.58 -5.47
N PRO A 444 3.51 20.85 -4.63
CA PRO A 444 4.45 21.48 -3.74
C PRO A 444 5.42 22.32 -4.58
N ASP A 445 5.46 23.62 -4.29
CA ASP A 445 6.54 24.50 -4.72
C ASP A 445 7.84 23.80 -4.30
N VAL A 446 8.70 23.45 -5.27
CA VAL A 446 9.97 22.79 -4.98
C VAL A 446 10.89 23.85 -4.38
N ARG A 447 10.60 24.27 -3.15
CA ARG A 447 11.61 24.91 -2.33
C ARG A 447 12.58 23.80 -1.92
N PRO A 448 13.88 23.96 -2.21
CA PRO A 448 14.86 23.21 -1.43
C PRO A 448 14.53 23.48 0.04
N PHE A 449 14.72 22.46 0.89
CA PHE A 449 14.71 22.66 2.34
C PHE A 449 15.42 23.99 2.69
N PRO A 450 14.94 24.74 3.69
CA PRO A 450 15.75 25.79 4.28
C PRO A 450 17.13 25.17 4.55
N THR A 451 18.17 25.80 4.04
CA THR A 451 19.57 25.38 4.21
C THR A 451 19.99 25.27 5.68
N ASP A 452 19.09 25.64 6.60
CA ASP A 452 19.40 25.99 7.97
C ASP A 452 18.82 24.97 8.97
N GLU A 453 18.25 23.84 8.52
CA GLU A 453 17.84 22.69 9.37
C GLU A 453 18.45 21.35 8.92
N ILE A 454 19.70 21.35 8.39
CA ILE A 454 20.48 20.12 8.12
C ILE A 454 21.87 20.22 8.73
#